data_AF-A0A1F9HLE5-F1
#
_entry.id   AF-A0A1F9HLE5-F1
#
_cell.length_a   1.000
_cell.length_b   1.000
_cell.length_c   1.000
_cell.angle_alpha   90.00
_cell.angle_beta   90.00
_cell.angle_gamma   90.00
#
_symmetry.space_group_name_H-M   'P 1'
#
loop_
_entity.id
_entity.type
_entity.pdbx_description
1 polymer ?
#
loop_
_entity_poly.entity_id
_entity_poly.type
_entity_poly.pdbx_seq_one_letter_code
_entity_poly.pdbx_strand_id
1 'polypeptide(L)'
;MQSKLSCPYCRKKTLKEANPFWPFCSQRCKLLDLGKWASGKYSIPGESIRSHGQSPHSLKSGGDSPPDNPGSKEEDDEEGKNNVD
;
A
#
# COMPACT_ATOMS: atom_id res chain seq x y z
N MET A 1 35.04 3.66 5.85
CA MET A 1 35.42 2.36 6.44
C MET A 1 35.24 1.28 5.41
N GLN A 2 36.26 0.45 5.12
CA GLN A 2 36.10 -0.72 4.26
C GLN A 2 35.72 -1.91 5.14
N SER A 3 34.41 -2.19 5.23
CA SER A 3 33.93 -3.40 5.89
C SER A 3 34.40 -4.62 5.09
N LYS A 4 34.84 -5.68 5.78
CA LYS A 4 35.09 -6.99 5.17
C LYS A 4 33.73 -7.58 4.76
N LEU A 5 33.25 -7.19 3.58
CA LEU A 5 31.93 -7.59 3.10
C LEU A 5 31.88 -9.12 2.95
N SER A 6 30.84 -9.71 3.52
CA SER A 6 30.56 -11.14 3.41
C SER A 6 29.76 -11.41 2.15
N CYS A 7 29.98 -12.56 1.53
CA CYS A 7 29.24 -12.98 0.34
C CYS A 7 27.72 -12.97 0.62
N PRO A 8 26.90 -12.24 -0.16
CA PRO A 8 25.46 -12.12 0.14
C PRO A 8 24.74 -13.47 0.06
N TYR A 9 25.21 -14.39 -0.81
CA TYR A 9 24.61 -15.70 -1.00
C TYR A 9 24.89 -16.71 0.13
N CYS A 10 26.13 -16.79 0.64
CA CYS A 10 26.55 -17.83 1.60
C CYS A 10 27.29 -17.32 2.86
N ARG A 11 27.42 -16.00 3.01
CA ARG A 11 28.06 -15.28 4.12
C ARG A 11 29.54 -15.61 4.41
N LYS A 12 30.23 -16.37 3.54
CA LYS A 12 31.70 -16.48 3.56
C LYS A 12 32.37 -15.12 3.33
N LYS A 13 33.46 -14.83 4.03
CA LYS A 13 34.27 -13.62 3.86
C LYS A 13 34.81 -13.55 2.42
N THR A 14 34.84 -12.36 1.83
CA THR A 14 35.45 -12.11 0.51
C THR A 14 36.31 -10.84 0.56
N LEU A 15 37.32 -10.76 -0.32
CA LEU A 15 38.22 -9.61 -0.48
C LEU A 15 38.05 -9.09 -1.91
N LYS A 16 38.04 -7.77 -2.12
CA LYS A 16 37.72 -7.19 -3.43
C LYS A 16 38.90 -7.31 -4.40
N GLU A 17 40.10 -7.19 -3.87
CA GLU A 17 41.37 -7.07 -4.59
C GLU A 17 41.82 -8.43 -5.16
N ALA A 18 41.41 -9.54 -4.53
CA ALA A 18 41.87 -10.89 -4.83
C ALA A 18 40.78 -11.80 -5.41
N ASN A 19 39.60 -11.28 -5.75
CA ASN A 19 38.46 -12.09 -6.19
C ASN A 19 37.63 -11.39 -7.29
N PRO A 20 37.67 -11.86 -8.55
CA PRO A 20 36.92 -11.25 -9.66
C PRO A 20 35.40 -11.44 -9.56
N PHE A 21 34.91 -12.26 -8.62
CA PHE A 21 33.48 -12.48 -8.38
C PHE A 21 32.92 -11.65 -7.22
N TRP A 22 33.72 -10.78 -6.60
CA TRP A 22 33.27 -9.89 -5.53
C TRP A 22 32.03 -9.07 -5.97
N PRO A 23 30.97 -8.94 -5.15
CA PRO A 23 30.88 -9.25 -3.71
C PRO A 23 30.59 -10.73 -3.37
N PHE A 24 30.51 -11.64 -4.33
CA PHE A 24 30.38 -13.08 -4.07
C PHE A 24 31.73 -13.72 -3.75
N CYS A 25 31.77 -14.83 -3.02
CA CYS A 25 33.02 -15.55 -2.74
C CYS A 25 33.48 -16.48 -3.89
N SER A 26 32.65 -16.69 -4.91
CA SER A 26 32.96 -17.53 -6.08
C SER A 26 31.94 -17.34 -7.21
N GLN A 27 32.29 -17.77 -8.42
CA GLN A 27 31.39 -17.82 -9.58
C GLN A 27 30.09 -18.59 -9.28
N ARG A 28 30.18 -19.72 -8.56
CA ARG A 28 29.02 -20.53 -8.15
C ARG A 28 28.02 -19.70 -7.34
N CYS A 29 28.49 -18.89 -6.39
CA CYS A 29 27.59 -18.04 -5.60
C CYS A 29 26.95 -16.93 -6.43
N LYS A 30 27.67 -16.33 -7.38
CA LYS A 30 27.11 -15.36 -8.34
C LYS A 30 25.99 -15.97 -9.19
N LEU A 31 26.21 -17.18 -9.73
CA LEU A 31 25.22 -17.88 -10.56
C LEU A 31 23.99 -18.36 -9.77
N LEU A 32 24.18 -18.84 -8.54
CA LEU A 32 23.06 -19.27 -7.69
C LEU A 32 22.18 -18.10 -7.23
N ASP A 33 22.78 -16.92 -6.99
CA ASP A 33 22.03 -15.72 -6.66
C ASP A 33 21.23 -15.20 -7.87
N LEU A 34 21.86 -15.16 -9.06
CA LEU A 34 21.17 -14.87 -10.32
C LEU A 34 20.01 -15.86 -10.58
N GLY A 35 20.21 -17.14 -10.27
CA GLY A 35 19.15 -18.16 -10.36
C GLY A 35 17.97 -17.91 -9.42
N LYS A 36 18.19 -17.31 -8.24
CA LYS A 36 17.09 -16.90 -7.34
C LYS A 36 16.31 -15.69 -7.89
N TRP A 37 16.99 -14.72 -8.49
CA TRP A 37 16.34 -13.61 -9.21
C TRP A 37 15.50 -14.14 -10.39
N ALA A 38 16.10 -14.95 -11.26
CA ALA A 38 15.43 -15.51 -12.44
C ALA A 38 14.24 -16.43 -12.11
N SER A 39 14.24 -17.06 -10.93
CA SER A 39 13.12 -17.89 -10.44
C SER A 39 12.11 -17.13 -9.57
N GLY A 40 12.19 -15.80 -9.47
CA GLY A 40 11.26 -14.98 -8.68
C GLY A 40 11.33 -15.21 -7.16
N LYS A 41 12.39 -15.88 -6.67
CA LYS A 41 12.59 -16.17 -5.23
C LYS A 41 13.01 -14.94 -4.42
N TYR A 42 13.42 -13.88 -5.11
CA TYR A 42 13.57 -12.56 -4.54
C TYR A 42 12.44 -11.69 -5.09
N SER A 43 11.64 -11.13 -4.19
CA SER A 43 10.60 -10.16 -4.49
C SER A 43 10.69 -9.01 -3.49
N ILE A 44 10.28 -7.82 -3.94
CA ILE A 44 10.07 -6.66 -3.07
C ILE A 44 8.56 -6.59 -2.85
N PRO A 45 8.05 -6.62 -1.60
CA PRO A 45 6.64 -6.42 -1.33
C PRO A 45 6.18 -5.06 -1.89
N GLY A 46 5.21 -5.08 -2.79
CA GLY A 46 4.55 -3.87 -3.26
C GLY A 46 3.44 -3.45 -2.30
N GLU A 47 3.20 -2.15 -2.19
CA GLU A 47 1.94 -1.67 -1.64
C GLU A 47 0.79 -2.06 -2.57
N SER A 48 -0.41 -2.29 -2.02
CA SER A 48 -1.58 -2.51 -2.87
C SER A 48 -1.88 -1.23 -3.64
N ILE A 49 -2.02 -1.36 -4.97
CA ILE A 49 -2.51 -0.24 -5.79
C ILE A 49 -3.96 0.01 -5.38
N ARG A 50 -4.15 0.96 -4.47
CA ARG A 50 -5.45 1.57 -4.21
C ARG A 50 -5.93 2.11 -5.55
N SER A 51 -7.18 1.82 -5.93
CA SER A 51 -7.77 2.37 -7.16
C SER A 51 -7.68 3.89 -7.13
N HIS A 52 -6.84 4.48 -7.97
CA HIS A 52 -6.58 5.93 -7.99
C HIS A 52 -7.73 6.69 -8.67
N GLY A 53 -8.91 6.64 -8.05
CA GLY A 53 -10.08 7.43 -8.44
C GLY A 53 -10.16 8.82 -7.79
N GLN A 54 -9.21 9.18 -6.91
CA GLN A 54 -9.22 10.45 -6.17
C GLN A 54 -7.84 11.09 -6.21
N SER A 55 -7.73 12.19 -6.97
CA SER A 55 -6.56 13.07 -6.99
C SER A 55 -6.47 13.87 -5.69
N PRO A 56 -5.28 14.06 -5.09
CA PRO A 56 -5.12 14.81 -3.84
C PRO A 56 -5.27 16.33 -4.00
N HIS A 57 -5.50 16.84 -5.22
CA HIS A 57 -5.65 18.26 -5.50
C HIS A 57 -7.06 18.63 -6.01
N SER A 58 -8.05 18.52 -5.13
CA SER A 58 -9.30 19.28 -5.23
C SER A 58 -9.46 20.14 -3.99
N LEU A 59 -9.07 21.42 -4.14
CA LEU A 59 -9.29 22.45 -3.13
C LEU A 59 -10.80 22.59 -2.87
N LYS A 60 -11.18 22.61 -1.59
CA LYS A 60 -12.56 22.88 -1.16
C LYS A 60 -12.96 24.31 -1.53
N SER A 61 -13.66 24.49 -2.65
CA SER A 61 -14.52 25.66 -2.86
C SER A 61 -15.85 25.42 -2.15
N GLY A 62 -16.09 26.12 -1.04
CA GLY A 62 -17.37 26.06 -0.35
C GLY A 62 -18.49 26.63 -1.22
N GLY A 63 -19.60 25.91 -1.34
CA GLY A 63 -20.85 26.39 -1.89
C GLY A 63 -21.90 26.36 -0.78
N ASP A 64 -22.26 27.54 -0.27
CA ASP A 64 -23.39 27.71 0.63
C ASP A 64 -24.67 27.57 -0.21
N SER A 65 -25.62 26.73 0.21
CA SER A 65 -26.94 26.63 -0.39
C SER A 65 -27.95 26.17 0.67
N PRO A 66 -29.10 26.86 0.80
CA PRO A 66 -29.97 26.76 1.96
C PRO A 66 -30.83 25.47 1.94
N PRO A 67 -31.35 25.04 3.10
CA PRO A 67 -32.37 24.00 3.15
C PRO A 67 -33.71 24.51 2.61
N ASP A 68 -34.23 23.86 1.57
CA ASP A 68 -35.60 24.08 1.09
C ASP A 68 -36.61 23.72 2.17
N ASN A 69 -37.47 24.67 2.53
CA ASN A 69 -38.57 24.50 3.46
C ASN A 69 -39.91 24.82 2.77
N PRO A 70 -40.70 23.79 2.38
CA PRO A 70 -42.08 23.95 1.96
C PRO A 70 -43.03 23.67 3.14
N GLY A 71 -43.50 24.72 3.79
CA GLY A 71 -44.54 24.64 4.83
C GLY A 71 -45.92 25.09 4.35
N SER A 72 -46.91 24.91 5.23
CA SER A 72 -48.31 25.36 5.17
C SER A 72 -49.29 24.38 4.49
N LYS A 73 -50.33 23.87 5.18
CA LYS A 73 -50.70 23.97 6.62
C LYS A 73 -50.59 22.58 7.28
N GLU A 74 -51.59 21.80 7.69
CA GLU A 74 -53.07 21.87 7.75
C GLU A 74 -53.53 21.20 9.07
N GLU A 75 -54.76 21.48 9.52
CA GLU A 75 -55.38 20.91 10.74
C GLU A 75 -56.79 20.35 10.40
N ASP A 76 -57.53 19.90 11.42
CA ASP A 76 -58.87 19.26 11.41
C ASP A 76 -58.88 17.75 11.03
N ASP A 77 -59.56 16.82 11.73
CA ASP A 77 -60.04 16.82 13.12
C ASP A 77 -60.41 15.39 13.59
N GLU A 78 -60.64 15.24 14.90
CA GLU A 78 -61.54 14.29 15.58
C GLU A 78 -61.39 12.72 15.49
N GLU A 79 -61.04 12.15 16.65
CA GLU A 79 -61.64 10.98 17.32
C GLU A 79 -61.56 9.53 16.74
N GLY A 80 -60.59 8.76 17.28
CA GLY A 80 -60.88 7.98 18.50
C GLY A 80 -61.00 6.45 18.46
N LYS A 81 -61.20 5.93 19.68
CA LYS A 81 -61.73 4.61 20.09
C LYS A 81 -60.77 3.39 20.15
N ASN A 82 -60.28 3.21 21.39
CA ASN A 82 -60.46 2.00 22.23
C ASN A 82 -59.26 1.06 22.44
N ASN A 83 -58.87 0.94 23.72
CA ASN A 83 -58.28 -0.27 24.28
C ASN A 83 -59.28 -1.44 24.18
N VAL A 84 -58.77 -2.66 24.00
CA VAL A 84 -59.40 -3.87 24.54
C VAL A 84 -58.29 -4.87 24.89
N ASP A 85 -58.45 -5.48 26.07
CA ASP A 85 -57.66 -6.50 26.78
C ASP A 85 -56.21 -6.84 26.34
#